data_AF-A0A075G3Z8-F1
#
_entry.id   AF-A0A075G3Z8-F1
#
_cell.length_a   1.000
_cell.length_b   1.000
_cell.length_c   1.000
_cell.angle_alpha   90.00
_cell.angle_beta   90.00
_cell.angle_gamma   90.00
#
_symmetry.space_group_name_H-M   'P 1'
#
loop_
_entity.id
_entity.type
_entity.pdbx_description
1 polymer ?
#
loop_
_entity_poly.entity_id
_entity_poly.type
_entity_poly.pdbx_seq_one_letter_code
_entity_poly.pdbx_strand_id
1 'polypeptide(L)'
;MIKGGGGALLRENILINAAKKVVIMADDSKFVTNFNMSVPVEVHPLARNIVTKYISKIGGKPKIRILERGYPFITENGNIILDCNFGVIKNQNYYKKRLRKFLEF
;
A
#
# COMPACT_ATOMS: atom_id res chain seq x y z
N MET A 1 1.60 5.79 9.65
CA MET A 1 2.60 4.75 9.30
C MET A 1 2.22 4.14 7.97
N ILE A 2 3.20 3.98 7.07
CA ILE A 2 3.04 3.23 5.82
C ILE A 2 3.64 1.83 6.07
N LYS A 3 2.89 0.77 5.73
CA LYS A 3 3.26 -0.65 5.86
C LYS A 3 3.16 -1.35 4.50
N GLY A 4 3.51 -2.63 4.42
CA GLY A 4 3.41 -3.40 3.17
C GLY A 4 4.64 -3.35 2.26
N GLY A 5 5.77 -2.81 2.74
CA GLY A 5 7.04 -2.85 2.02
C GLY A 5 7.45 -4.28 1.62
N GLY A 6 7.24 -5.26 2.50
CA GLY A 6 7.53 -6.68 2.25
C GLY A 6 6.45 -7.46 1.50
N GLY A 7 5.33 -6.83 1.13
CA GLY A 7 4.25 -7.49 0.38
C GLY A 7 3.31 -8.39 1.17
N ALA A 8 3.36 -8.33 2.51
CA ALA A 8 2.46 -9.06 3.41
C ALA A 8 1.32 -8.18 3.98
N LEU A 9 0.98 -7.08 3.29
CA LEU A 9 0.10 -6.03 3.80
C LEU A 9 -1.26 -6.57 4.29
N LEU A 10 -1.84 -7.50 3.54
CA LEU A 10 -3.10 -8.13 3.91
C LEU A 10 -3.02 -8.83 5.28
N ARG A 11 -2.07 -9.75 5.45
CA ARG A 11 -1.91 -10.51 6.70
C ARG A 11 -1.59 -9.60 7.88
N GLU A 12 -0.73 -8.60 7.67
CA GLU A 12 -0.42 -7.58 8.67
C GLU A 12 -1.68 -6.85 9.13
N ASN A 13 -2.54 -6.41 8.21
CA ASN A 13 -3.79 -5.71 8.56
C ASN A 13 -4.76 -6.59 9.34
N ILE A 14 -4.94 -7.85 8.94
CA ILE A 14 -5.80 -8.81 9.65
C ILE A 14 -5.35 -8.95 11.10
N LEU A 15 -4.05 -9.19 11.32
CA LEU A 15 -3.50 -9.37 12.66
C LEU A 15 -3.60 -8.08 13.50
N ILE A 16 -3.33 -6.92 12.90
CA ILE A 16 -3.44 -5.61 13.57
C ILE A 16 -4.87 -5.34 14.03
N ASN A 17 -5.86 -5.63 13.18
CA ASN A 17 -7.28 -5.39 13.48
C ASN A 17 -7.85 -6.40 14.49
N ALA A 18 -7.33 -7.63 14.52
CA ALA A 18 -7.78 -8.67 15.46
C ALA A 18 -7.12 -8.56 16.86
N ALA A 19 -5.98 -7.87 16.97
CA ALA A 19 -5.22 -7.81 18.21
C ALA A 19 -5.82 -6.83 19.23
N LYS A 20 -5.85 -7.25 20.51
CA LYS A 20 -6.20 -6.36 21.65
C LYS A 20 -5.16 -5.26 21.87
N LYS A 21 -3.89 -5.53 21.52
CA LYS A 21 -2.77 -4.59 21.65
C LYS A 21 -1.80 -4.82 20.49
N VAL A 22 -1.36 -3.72 19.88
CA VAL A 22 -0.41 -3.73 18.75
C VAL A 22 0.85 -2.97 19.18
N VAL A 23 2.00 -3.63 19.08
CA VAL A 23 3.31 -3.03 19.34
C VAL A 23 4.07 -2.99 18.01
N ILE A 24 4.61 -1.83 17.65
CA ILE A 24 5.36 -1.61 16.41
C ILE A 24 6.78 -1.22 16.80
N MET A 25 7.75 -1.99 16.34
CA MET A 25 9.17 -1.71 16.51
C MET A 25 9.71 -1.14 15.20
N ALA A 26 10.41 0.00 15.29
CA ALA A 26 10.97 0.70 14.14
C ALA A 26 12.23 1.45 14.57
N ASP A 27 13.19 1.58 13.66
CA ASP A 27 14.39 2.38 13.86
C ASP A 27 14.12 3.88 13.58
N ASP A 28 15.04 4.75 13.99
CA ASP A 28 14.89 6.20 13.90
C ASP A 28 14.64 6.70 12.46
N SER A 29 15.15 5.99 11.44
CA SER A 29 14.92 6.37 10.03
C SER A 29 13.46 6.27 9.59
N LYS A 30 12.61 5.57 10.36
CA LYS A 30 11.19 5.41 10.05
C LYS A 30 10.32 6.55 10.60
N PHE A 31 10.89 7.41 11.44
CA PHE A 31 10.20 8.57 11.99
C PHE A 31 10.39 9.77 11.06
N VAL A 32 9.39 10.00 10.21
CA VAL A 32 9.40 11.10 9.23
C VAL A 32 8.36 12.15 9.56
N THR A 33 8.71 13.43 9.42
CA THR A 33 7.76 14.54 9.57
C THR A 33 6.69 14.52 8.48
N ASN A 34 7.09 14.09 7.27
CA ASN A 34 6.24 14.04 6.09
C ASN A 34 6.35 12.67 5.42
N PHE A 35 5.20 12.06 5.10
CA PHE A 35 5.18 10.82 4.32
C PHE A 35 5.33 11.16 2.83
N ASN A 36 6.47 10.82 2.25
CA ASN A 36 6.79 10.99 0.83
C ASN A 36 7.02 9.66 0.08
N MET A 37 6.97 8.54 0.82
CA MET A 37 7.16 7.20 0.27
C MET A 37 5.89 6.72 -0.47
N SER A 38 6.09 5.84 -1.46
CA SER A 38 4.99 5.16 -2.14
C SER A 38 4.16 4.33 -1.16
N VAL A 39 2.84 4.38 -1.31
CA VAL A 39 1.91 3.54 -0.57
C VAL A 39 1.69 2.25 -1.37
N PRO A 40 2.08 1.08 -0.86
CA PRO A 40 1.78 -0.18 -1.54
C PRO A 40 0.30 -0.50 -1.40
N VAL A 41 -0.32 -0.86 -2.52
CA VAL A 41 -1.72 -1.27 -2.61
C VAL A 41 -1.74 -2.66 -3.22
N GLU A 42 -2.13 -3.67 -2.44
CA GLU A 42 -2.34 -5.03 -2.94
C GLU A 42 -3.65 -5.07 -3.75
N VAL A 43 -3.60 -5.59 -4.98
CA VAL A 43 -4.69 -5.52 -5.94
C VAL A 43 -4.84 -6.86 -6.65
N HIS A 44 -6.07 -7.35 -6.74
CA HIS A 44 -6.38 -8.53 -7.55
C HIS A 44 -6.03 -8.28 -9.03
N PRO A 45 -5.39 -9.22 -9.75
CA PRO A 45 -4.92 -8.98 -11.12
C PRO A 45 -6.02 -8.49 -12.07
N LEU A 46 -7.25 -9.00 -11.95
CA LEU A 46 -8.41 -8.56 -12.73
C LEU A 46 -8.79 -7.09 -12.48
N ALA A 47 -8.56 -6.58 -11.27
CA ALA A 47 -8.90 -5.20 -10.89
C ALA A 47 -7.82 -4.19 -11.26
N ARG A 48 -6.63 -4.64 -11.71
CA ARG A 48 -5.44 -3.81 -12.03
C ARG A 48 -5.81 -2.52 -12.75
N ASN A 49 -6.51 -2.62 -13.88
CA ASN A 49 -6.77 -1.47 -14.75
C ASN A 49 -7.72 -0.46 -14.10
N ILE A 50 -8.76 -0.94 -13.42
CA ILE A 50 -9.75 -0.08 -12.76
C ILE A 50 -9.10 0.64 -11.57
N VAL A 51 -8.34 -0.09 -10.75
CA VAL A 51 -7.65 0.48 -9.58
C VAL A 51 -6.57 1.46 -10.01
N THR A 52 -5.77 1.14 -11.04
CA THR A 52 -4.77 2.06 -11.59
C THR A 52 -5.40 3.39 -12.00
N LYS A 53 -6.49 3.35 -12.78
CA LYS A 53 -7.22 4.56 -13.20
C LYS A 53 -7.76 5.34 -12.01
N TYR A 54 -8.33 4.65 -11.01
CA TYR A 54 -8.83 5.29 -9.81
C TYR A 54 -7.73 6.01 -9.02
N ILE A 55 -6.59 5.34 -8.82
CA ILE A 55 -5.46 5.90 -8.07
C ILE A 55 -4.91 7.13 -8.79
N SER A 56 -4.78 7.08 -10.12
CA SER A 56 -4.43 8.26 -10.92
C SER A 56 -5.42 9.40 -10.75
N LYS A 57 -6.73 9.11 -10.72
CA LYS A 57 -7.79 10.12 -10.55
C LYS A 57 -7.73 10.82 -9.18
N ILE A 58 -7.28 10.14 -8.14
CA ILE A 58 -7.12 10.74 -6.80
C ILE A 58 -5.74 11.38 -6.60
N GLY A 59 -4.95 11.57 -7.66
CA GLY A 59 -3.67 12.26 -7.64
C GLY A 59 -2.45 11.36 -7.39
N GLY A 60 -2.63 10.03 -7.39
CA GLY A 60 -1.53 9.08 -7.25
C GLY A 60 -0.84 8.75 -8.57
N LYS A 61 0.41 8.28 -8.49
CA LYS A 61 1.16 7.71 -9.62
C LYS A 61 1.39 6.22 -9.33
N PRO A 62 0.46 5.33 -9.72
CA PRO A 62 0.58 3.90 -9.47
C PRO A 62 1.59 3.27 -10.42
N LYS A 63 2.48 2.44 -9.89
CA LYS A 63 3.36 1.56 -10.67
C LYS A 63 3.25 0.14 -10.15
N ILE A 64 3.25 -0.84 -11.05
CA ILE A 64 3.34 -2.24 -10.62
C ILE A 64 4.71 -2.44 -9.98
N ARG A 65 4.73 -3.08 -8.82
CA ARG A 65 5.96 -3.50 -8.17
C ARG A 65 6.63 -4.58 -9.02
N ILE A 66 7.86 -4.32 -9.43
CA ILE A 66 8.65 -5.20 -10.29
C ILE A 66 9.84 -5.71 -9.47
N LEU A 67 10.11 -7.01 -9.54
CA LEU A 67 11.30 -7.66 -9.02
C LEU A 67 12.53 -7.26 -9.85
N GLU A 68 13.74 -7.38 -9.31
CA GLU A 68 14.98 -7.07 -10.05
C GLU A 68 15.11 -7.81 -11.38
N ARG A 69 14.50 -9.01 -11.48
CA ARG A 69 14.45 -9.84 -12.69
C ARG A 69 13.46 -9.35 -13.76
N GLY A 70 12.70 -8.29 -13.50
CA GLY A 70 11.75 -7.68 -14.44
C GLY A 70 10.30 -8.17 -14.35
N TYR A 71 10.00 -9.18 -13.52
CA TYR A 71 8.65 -9.72 -13.35
C TYR A 71 7.84 -8.96 -12.28
N PRO A 72 6.51 -8.88 -12.40
CA PRO A 72 5.67 -8.39 -11.32
C PRO A 72 5.89 -9.16 -10.02
N PHE A 73 5.96 -8.46 -8.90
CA PHE A 73 5.90 -9.09 -7.58
C PHE A 73 4.49 -9.64 -7.36
N ILE A 74 4.39 -10.94 -7.08
CA ILE A 74 3.14 -11.62 -6.74
C ILE A 74 3.14 -11.90 -5.23
N THR A 75 2.09 -11.45 -4.54
CA THR A 75 1.92 -11.74 -3.11
C THR A 75 1.58 -13.20 -2.89
N GLU A 76 1.68 -13.67 -1.65
CA GLU A 76 1.27 -15.03 -1.28
C GLU A 76 -0.23 -15.29 -1.54
N ASN A 77 -1.03 -14.24 -1.69
CA ASN A 77 -2.46 -14.33 -2.03
C ASN A 77 -2.71 -14.33 -3.55
N GLY A 78 -1.67 -14.37 -4.37
CA GLY A 78 -1.79 -14.32 -5.84
C GLY A 78 -2.10 -12.93 -6.40
N ASN A 79 -1.98 -11.87 -5.59
CA ASN A 79 -2.25 -10.50 -6.00
C ASN A 79 -1.00 -9.79 -6.51
N ILE A 80 -1.19 -8.68 -7.22
CA ILE A 80 -0.10 -7.76 -7.56
C ILE A 80 -0.04 -6.62 -6.55
N ILE A 81 1.10 -5.92 -6.49
CA ILE A 81 1.22 -4.69 -5.71
C ILE A 81 1.37 -3.49 -6.66
N LEU A 82 0.56 -2.46 -6.41
CA LEU A 82 0.76 -1.13 -6.98
C LEU A 82 1.46 -0.23 -5.95
N ASP A 83 2.69 0.17 -6.24
CA ASP A 83 3.40 1.21 -5.51
C ASP A 83 2.88 2.59 -5.95
N CYS A 84 2.10 3.22 -5.08
CA CYS A 84 1.35 4.42 -5.39
C CYS A 84 1.99 5.65 -4.76
N ASN A 85 2.64 6.48 -5.59
CA ASN A 85 3.26 7.71 -5.13
C ASN A 85 2.25 8.88 -5.15
N PHE A 86 2.01 9.52 -4.01
CA PHE A 86 1.11 10.66 -3.84
C PHE A 86 1.83 11.99 -3.59
N GLY A 87 3.16 12.02 -3.81
CA GLY A 87 4.02 13.12 -3.39
C GLY A 87 4.07 13.24 -1.87
N VAL A 88 4.13 14.47 -1.36
CA VAL A 88 4.08 14.74 0.09
C VAL A 88 2.65 14.59 0.58
N ILE A 89 2.40 13.57 1.39
CA ILE A 89 1.08 13.28 1.97
C ILE A 89 0.86 14.17 3.19
N LYS A 90 0.21 15.32 2.97
CA LYS A 90 -0.20 16.25 4.05
C LYS A 90 -1.42 15.75 4.84
N ASN A 91 -2.35 15.05 4.19
CA ASN A 91 -3.57 14.51 4.82
C ASN A 91 -3.68 13.01 4.56
N GLN A 92 -3.22 12.20 5.52
CA GLN A 92 -3.25 10.73 5.42
C GLN A 92 -4.68 10.17 5.39
N ASN A 93 -5.61 10.79 6.12
CA ASN A 93 -7.00 10.33 6.22
C ASN A 93 -7.73 10.45 4.88
N TYR A 94 -7.41 11.47 4.08
CA TYR A 94 -7.98 11.68 2.75
C TYR A 94 -7.72 10.47 1.83
N TYR A 95 -6.46 10.01 1.75
CA TYR A 95 -6.07 8.88 0.91
C TYR A 95 -6.50 7.55 1.50
N LYS A 96 -6.35 7.36 2.82
CA LYS A 96 -6.78 6.13 3.51
C LYS A 96 -8.25 5.82 3.25
N LYS A 97 -9.14 6.82 3.37
CA LYS A 97 -10.59 6.64 3.14
C LYS A 97 -10.93 6.25 1.70
N ARG A 98 -10.16 6.77 0.72
CA ARG A 98 -10.38 6.52 -0.71
C ARG A 98 -9.83 5.17 -1.16
N LEU A 99 -8.66 4.79 -0.67
CA LEU A 99 -8.02 3.51 -1.00
C LEU A 99 -8.74 2.31 -0.37
N ARG A 100 -9.42 2.49 0.77
CA ARG A 100 -10.20 1.43 1.43
C ARG A 100 -11.32 0.84 0.55
N LYS A 101 -11.73 1.52 -0.51
CA LYS A 101 -12.70 1.00 -1.49
C LYS A 101 -12.18 -0.17 -2.33
N PHE A 102 -10.85 -0.30 -2.45
CA PHE A 102 -10.19 -1.31 -3.29
C PHE A 102 -9.29 -2.24 -2.49
N LEU A 103 -8.93 -1.82 -1.27
CA LEU A 103 -8.27 -2.59 -0.25
C LEU A 103 -9.33 -3.01 0.77
N GLU A 104 -10.23 -3.92 0.39
CA GLU A 104 -11.02 -4.60 1.41
C GLU A 104 -10.21 -5.74 1.98
N PHE A 105 -9.53 -5.45 3.11
CA PHE A 105 -9.40 -6.24 4.34
C PHE A 105 -8.87 -5.32 5.46
#